data_AF-A0A2T2ULB8-F1
#
_entry.id   AF-A0A2T2ULB8-F1
#
_cell.length_a   1.000
_cell.length_b   1.000
_cell.length_c   1.000
_cell.angle_alpha   90.00
_cell.angle_beta   90.00
_cell.angle_gamma   90.00
#
_symmetry.space_group_name_H-M   'P 1'
#
loop_
_entity.id
_entity.type
_entity.pdbx_description
1 polymer ?
#
loop_
_entity_poly.entity_id
_entity_poly.type
_entity_poly.pdbx_seq_one_letter_code
_entity_poly.pdbx_strand_id
1 'polypeptide(L)'
;MPATQAPQQTATNGAAELSTDELQRYSRHLTLPDVGREGQETLKASSVLIVGTGGLGSPLAMYLAAAGVGRLGLVDFDRVEESNLQRQVLFGQSDVGRPKLEAAKGRLREINPHVEIERYETRLTSDNALDVIGDGYDLVADGTDNFPTRYLVNDACVMAGVPNVYGSIFRFEGQVSVFATEDGPCYRCAYEEPPPPGLVPSCAEGGVLGVLPGLVGSMQATEAIKVLLGIGEPLAGRLLLLDTLEAGFRTLRVEKNPDCPVCSDDPEQTELIDYEAFCGLPSADSDSTNGRAMSDSNDAVPEITVQDYNARRGTDDAPFLLDVRKPHEYEITNLGGELIPVDELPDRLDELEAHKDEEIVVHCRTGGRSAKATELLRARGFDAKNLEGGVHAWSDEIDPSVPKY
;
A
#
# COMPACT_ATOMS: atom_id res chain seq x y z
N MET A 1 8.64 27.31 -32.05
CA MET A 1 8.79 25.85 -32.24
C MET A 1 7.38 25.27 -32.14
N PRO A 2 6.92 24.44 -33.08
CA PRO A 2 5.53 24.04 -33.14
C PRO A 2 5.22 23.13 -31.94
N ALA A 3 4.06 23.34 -31.33
CA ALA A 3 3.54 22.53 -30.25
C ALA A 3 3.40 21.07 -30.71
N THR A 4 4.09 20.16 -30.03
CA THR A 4 3.95 18.72 -30.22
C THR A 4 2.54 18.35 -29.77
N GLN A 5 1.68 17.98 -30.73
CA GLN A 5 0.35 17.46 -30.43
C GLN A 5 0.51 16.14 -29.66
N ALA A 6 -0.08 16.07 -28.47
CA ALA A 6 -0.22 14.83 -27.72
C ALA A 6 -1.09 13.84 -28.52
N PRO A 7 -0.80 12.52 -28.44
CA PRO A 7 -1.55 11.51 -29.17
C PRO A 7 -3.01 11.46 -28.69
N GLN A 8 -3.94 11.68 -29.62
CA GLN A 8 -5.37 11.45 -29.40
C GLN A 8 -5.64 9.95 -29.42
N GLN A 9 -5.69 9.31 -28.25
CA GLN A 9 -6.32 8.00 -28.12
C GLN A 9 -7.83 8.19 -28.20
N THR A 10 -8.42 7.72 -29.31
CA THR A 10 -9.86 7.76 -29.56
C THR A 10 -10.57 6.63 -28.81
N ALA A 11 -11.09 6.92 -27.61
CA ALA A 11 -12.11 6.09 -26.99
C ALA A 11 -13.50 6.50 -27.53
N THR A 12 -14.00 5.76 -28.50
CA THR A 12 -15.37 5.89 -29.00
C THR A 12 -16.35 5.20 -28.05
N ASN A 13 -16.61 5.80 -26.88
CA ASN A 13 -17.76 5.43 -26.05
C ASN A 13 -18.93 6.36 -26.37
N GLY A 14 -20.13 5.78 -26.58
CA GLY A 14 -21.32 6.51 -27.01
C GLY A 14 -21.58 7.74 -26.15
N ALA A 15 -21.85 8.89 -26.79
CA ALA A 15 -21.91 10.20 -26.13
C ALA A 15 -22.84 10.18 -24.90
N ALA A 16 -22.24 10.13 -23.72
CA ALA A 16 -22.97 10.15 -22.46
C ALA A 16 -23.48 11.57 -22.21
N GLU A 17 -24.72 11.87 -22.59
CA GLU A 17 -25.29 13.21 -22.40
C GLU A 17 -25.42 13.58 -20.91
N LEU A 18 -25.04 14.80 -20.56
CA LEU A 18 -25.23 15.37 -19.22
C LEU A 18 -26.68 15.82 -19.01
N SER A 19 -27.30 15.34 -17.94
CA SER A 19 -28.58 15.85 -17.46
C SER A 19 -28.46 17.29 -16.94
N THR A 20 -29.60 17.96 -16.75
CA THR A 20 -29.62 19.32 -16.17
C THR A 20 -28.95 19.38 -14.80
N ASP A 21 -29.16 18.37 -13.95
CA ASP A 21 -28.58 18.31 -12.61
C ASP A 21 -27.05 18.14 -12.68
N GLU A 22 -26.56 17.31 -13.60
CA GLU A 22 -25.13 17.14 -13.86
C GLU A 22 -24.50 18.42 -14.42
N LEU A 23 -25.17 19.14 -15.33
CA LEU A 23 -24.70 20.42 -15.84
C LEU A 23 -24.56 21.47 -14.72
N GLN A 24 -25.47 21.48 -13.76
CA GLN A 24 -25.38 22.37 -12.59
C GLN A 24 -24.22 21.95 -11.67
N ARG A 25 -24.12 20.65 -11.35
CA ARG A 25 -23.07 20.08 -10.49
C ARG A 25 -21.67 20.36 -11.04
N TYR A 26 -21.44 20.07 -12.32
CA TYR A 26 -20.15 20.20 -12.97
C TYR A 26 -19.92 21.58 -13.60
N SER A 27 -20.75 22.57 -13.29
CA SER A 27 -20.69 23.92 -13.90
C SER A 27 -19.30 24.57 -13.85
N ARG A 28 -18.46 24.23 -12.86
CA ARG A 28 -17.07 24.71 -12.76
C ARG A 28 -16.11 23.99 -13.71
N HIS A 29 -16.32 22.71 -13.99
CA HIS A 29 -15.57 21.98 -15.02
C HIS A 29 -15.95 22.46 -16.43
N LEU A 30 -17.26 22.69 -16.66
CA LEU A 30 -17.77 23.16 -17.95
C LEU A 30 -17.16 24.51 -18.40
N THR A 31 -16.68 25.32 -17.45
CA THR A 31 -16.03 26.60 -17.75
C THR A 31 -14.53 26.49 -18.03
N LEU A 32 -13.90 25.35 -17.76
CA LEU A 32 -12.48 25.14 -18.03
C LEU A 32 -12.29 24.85 -19.53
N PRO A 33 -11.45 25.61 -20.26
CA PRO A 33 -11.24 25.42 -21.70
C PRO A 33 -10.82 24.00 -22.09
N ASP A 34 -9.94 23.38 -21.29
CA ASP A 34 -9.41 22.04 -21.55
C ASP A 34 -10.35 20.91 -21.11
N VAL A 35 -11.46 21.21 -20.41
CA VAL A 35 -12.45 20.21 -20.00
C VAL A 35 -13.75 20.44 -20.75
N GLY A 36 -14.39 21.60 -20.54
CA GLY A 36 -15.63 21.96 -21.20
C GLY A 36 -16.75 20.93 -21.01
N ARG A 37 -17.72 20.95 -21.91
CA ARG A 37 -18.80 19.95 -21.94
C ARG A 37 -18.29 18.59 -22.38
N GLU A 38 -17.53 18.55 -23.46
CA GLU A 38 -17.04 17.30 -24.08
C GLU A 38 -16.16 16.50 -23.12
N GLY A 39 -15.23 17.15 -22.40
CA GLY A 39 -14.43 16.48 -21.40
C GLY A 39 -15.27 15.97 -20.23
N GLN A 40 -16.28 16.71 -19.77
CA GLN A 40 -17.15 16.21 -18.71
C GLN A 40 -18.03 15.02 -19.17
N GLU A 41 -18.48 15.02 -20.42
CA GLU A 41 -19.16 13.87 -21.06
C GLU A 41 -18.20 12.68 -21.20
N THR A 42 -16.92 12.92 -21.49
CA THR A 42 -15.86 11.91 -21.51
C THR A 42 -15.64 11.29 -20.13
N LEU A 43 -15.50 12.11 -19.07
CA LEU A 43 -15.39 11.61 -17.70
C LEU A 43 -16.60 10.74 -17.33
N LYS A 44 -17.81 11.19 -17.67
CA LYS A 44 -19.04 10.42 -17.44
C LYS A 44 -19.07 9.09 -18.19
N ALA A 45 -18.46 9.02 -19.37
CA ALA A 45 -18.34 7.78 -20.14
C ALA A 45 -17.14 6.91 -19.73
N SER A 46 -16.27 7.41 -18.85
CA SER A 46 -15.05 6.75 -18.41
C SER A 46 -15.27 5.88 -17.17
N SER A 47 -14.36 4.94 -16.99
CA SER A 47 -14.35 3.97 -15.90
C SER A 47 -12.95 3.83 -15.29
N VAL A 48 -12.87 3.78 -13.95
CA VAL A 48 -11.60 3.61 -13.23
C VAL A 48 -11.72 2.49 -12.19
N LEU A 49 -10.78 1.55 -12.22
CA LEU A 49 -10.61 0.54 -11.17
C LEU A 49 -9.62 1.06 -10.13
N ILE A 50 -10.05 1.14 -8.87
CA ILE A 50 -9.23 1.55 -7.73
C ILE A 50 -8.87 0.31 -6.92
N VAL A 51 -7.58 -0.03 -6.91
CA VAL A 51 -7.08 -1.17 -6.13
C VAL A 51 -6.62 -0.68 -4.76
N GLY A 52 -7.36 -1.05 -3.72
CA GLY A 52 -7.17 -0.59 -2.36
C GLY A 52 -7.93 0.71 -2.06
N THR A 53 -8.79 0.68 -1.05
CA THR A 53 -9.58 1.82 -0.56
C THR A 53 -9.02 2.42 0.74
N GLY A 54 -7.74 2.16 1.01
CA GLY A 54 -7.01 2.62 2.18
C GLY A 54 -6.62 4.10 2.13
N GLY A 55 -5.42 4.43 2.60
CA GLY A 55 -4.97 5.82 2.74
C GLY A 55 -4.92 6.57 1.41
N LEU A 56 -4.33 5.96 0.38
CA LEU A 56 -4.24 6.53 -0.98
C LEU A 56 -5.58 6.47 -1.71
N GLY A 57 -6.23 5.30 -1.66
CA GLY A 57 -7.52 5.07 -2.32
C GLY A 57 -8.63 5.98 -1.82
N SER A 58 -8.60 6.40 -0.55
CA SER A 58 -9.60 7.28 0.06
C SER A 58 -9.78 8.62 -0.69
N PRO A 59 -8.78 9.54 -0.71
CA PRO A 59 -8.89 10.80 -1.45
C PRO A 59 -9.07 10.57 -2.95
N LEU A 60 -8.40 9.56 -3.52
CA LEU A 60 -8.51 9.21 -4.94
C LEU A 60 -9.97 8.94 -5.34
N ALA A 61 -10.63 8.01 -4.65
CA ALA A 61 -12.02 7.64 -4.94
C ALA A 61 -12.97 8.83 -4.72
N MET A 62 -12.77 9.61 -3.66
CA MET A 62 -13.60 10.79 -3.39
C MET A 62 -13.49 11.83 -4.49
N TYR A 63 -12.28 12.13 -4.98
CA TYR A 63 -12.08 13.13 -6.03
C TYR A 63 -12.53 12.65 -7.41
N LEU A 64 -12.32 11.38 -7.77
CA LEU A 64 -12.84 10.83 -9.04
C LEU A 64 -14.37 10.78 -9.05
N ALA A 65 -15.00 10.39 -7.94
CA ALA A 65 -16.46 10.45 -7.81
C ALA A 65 -16.97 11.89 -7.90
N ALA A 66 -16.33 12.84 -7.21
CA ALA A 66 -16.70 14.26 -7.28
C ALA A 66 -16.52 14.85 -8.68
N ALA A 67 -15.48 14.41 -9.41
CA ALA A 67 -15.22 14.84 -10.78
C ALA A 67 -16.21 14.27 -11.81
N GLY A 68 -16.96 13.23 -11.43
CA GLY A 68 -17.98 12.64 -12.28
C GLY A 68 -17.45 11.59 -13.24
N VAL A 69 -16.41 10.84 -12.86
CA VAL A 69 -16.05 9.59 -13.55
C VAL A 69 -17.25 8.64 -13.48
N GLY A 70 -17.70 8.12 -14.62
CA GLY A 70 -18.97 7.40 -14.74
C GLY A 70 -19.07 6.13 -13.91
N ARG A 71 -18.04 5.29 -13.95
CA ARG A 71 -17.96 4.02 -13.22
C ARG A 71 -16.67 3.95 -12.39
N LEU A 72 -16.80 3.63 -11.11
CA LEU A 72 -15.68 3.34 -10.22
C LEU A 72 -15.79 1.90 -9.71
N GLY A 73 -14.83 1.08 -10.09
CA GLY A 73 -14.60 -0.24 -9.50
C GLY A 73 -13.72 -0.11 -8.26
N LEU A 74 -14.12 -0.72 -7.15
CA LEU A 74 -13.34 -0.69 -5.90
C LEU A 74 -12.93 -2.12 -5.52
N VAL A 75 -11.62 -2.36 -5.37
CA VAL A 75 -11.08 -3.65 -4.93
C VAL A 75 -10.53 -3.48 -3.52
N ASP A 76 -11.10 -4.18 -2.55
CA ASP A 76 -10.64 -4.22 -1.16
C ASP A 76 -11.33 -5.37 -0.44
N PHE A 77 -10.65 -5.99 0.53
CA PHE A 77 -11.18 -7.10 1.32
C PHE A 77 -11.25 -6.78 2.82
N ASP A 78 -10.71 -5.63 3.22
CA ASP A 78 -10.58 -5.27 4.63
C ASP A 78 -11.86 -4.68 5.22
N ARG A 79 -11.85 -4.55 6.55
CA ARG A 79 -12.80 -3.76 7.33
C ARG A 79 -12.19 -2.43 7.74
N VAL A 80 -13.04 -1.47 8.08
CA VAL A 80 -12.62 -0.18 8.63
C VAL A 80 -12.13 -0.40 10.07
N GLU A 81 -10.95 0.10 10.37
CA GLU A 81 -10.35 0.06 11.71
C GLU A 81 -10.12 1.46 12.24
N GLU A 82 -10.25 1.65 13.55
CA GLU A 82 -10.10 2.94 14.21
C GLU A 82 -8.70 3.55 14.03
N SER A 83 -7.66 2.72 14.13
CA SER A 83 -6.25 3.09 13.91
C SER A 83 -5.98 3.64 12.50
N ASN A 84 -6.85 3.32 11.54
CA ASN A 84 -6.72 3.71 10.14
C ASN A 84 -7.41 5.05 9.81
N LEU A 85 -8.32 5.54 10.67
CA LEU A 85 -9.08 6.76 10.44
C LEU A 85 -8.22 8.03 10.34
N GLN A 86 -7.02 8.03 10.93
CA GLN A 86 -6.09 9.16 10.84
C GLN A 86 -5.61 9.46 9.41
N ARG A 87 -5.72 8.49 8.49
CA ARG A 87 -5.30 8.61 7.08
C ARG A 87 -6.33 8.17 6.04
N GLN A 88 -7.32 7.37 6.44
CA GLN A 88 -8.37 6.85 5.54
C GLN A 88 -9.62 7.72 5.61
N VAL A 89 -9.51 8.93 5.07
CA VAL A 89 -10.52 10.00 5.17
C VAL A 89 -11.83 9.72 4.40
N LEU A 90 -11.93 8.59 3.70
CA LEU A 90 -13.18 8.11 3.12
C LEU A 90 -14.15 7.57 4.20
N PHE A 91 -13.63 7.16 5.36
CA PHE A 91 -14.39 6.53 6.44
C PHE A 91 -14.48 7.44 7.67
N GLY A 92 -15.50 7.20 8.50
CA GLY A 92 -15.66 7.87 9.80
C GLY A 92 -15.80 6.91 10.97
N GLN A 93 -15.95 7.46 12.19
CA GLN A 93 -16.11 6.66 13.42
C GLN A 93 -17.29 5.68 13.34
N SER A 94 -18.37 6.06 12.67
CA SER A 94 -19.56 5.21 12.48
C SER A 94 -19.31 4.01 11.57
N ASP A 95 -18.19 4.00 10.85
CA ASP A 95 -17.86 2.94 9.90
C ASP A 95 -16.98 1.84 10.49
N VAL A 96 -16.38 2.06 11.67
CA VAL A 96 -15.48 1.09 12.31
C VAL A 96 -16.15 -0.28 12.43
N GLY A 97 -15.44 -1.31 11.95
CA GLY A 97 -15.89 -2.69 11.89
C GLY A 97 -16.70 -3.07 10.65
N ARG A 98 -17.16 -2.11 9.83
CA ARG A 98 -17.88 -2.40 8.57
C ARG A 98 -16.88 -2.79 7.46
N PRO A 99 -17.28 -3.61 6.47
CA PRO A 99 -16.49 -3.82 5.27
C PRO A 99 -16.18 -2.49 4.58
N LYS A 100 -14.91 -2.25 4.21
CA LYS A 100 -14.48 -0.98 3.61
C LYS A 100 -15.28 -0.65 2.35
N LEU A 101 -15.51 -1.63 1.48
CA LEU A 101 -16.22 -1.40 0.22
C LEU A 101 -17.68 -0.98 0.41
N GLU A 102 -18.36 -1.48 1.45
CA GLU A 102 -19.74 -1.06 1.76
C GLU A 102 -19.78 0.37 2.29
N ALA A 103 -18.86 0.73 3.20
CA ALA A 103 -18.74 2.09 3.72
C ALA A 103 -18.36 3.08 2.60
N ALA A 104 -17.37 2.72 1.77
CA ALA A 104 -16.92 3.48 0.62
C ALA A 104 -18.07 3.75 -0.35
N LYS A 105 -18.80 2.72 -0.76
CA LYS A 105 -19.95 2.87 -1.68
C LYS A 105 -21.02 3.79 -1.13
N GLY A 106 -21.33 3.71 0.17
CA GLY A 106 -22.24 4.64 0.83
C GLY A 106 -21.75 6.09 0.71
N ARG A 107 -20.49 6.32 1.09
CA ARG A 107 -19.89 7.66 1.08
C ARG A 107 -19.77 8.27 -0.31
N LEU A 108 -19.33 7.51 -1.31
CA LEU A 108 -19.15 8.00 -2.68
C LEU A 108 -20.49 8.37 -3.32
N ARG A 109 -21.58 7.64 -3.01
CA ARG A 109 -22.93 8.00 -3.48
C ARG A 109 -23.44 9.31 -2.87
N GLU A 110 -23.06 9.62 -1.63
CA GLU A 110 -23.37 10.93 -1.03
C GLU A 110 -22.60 12.06 -1.72
N ILE A 111 -21.35 11.81 -2.10
CA ILE A 111 -20.53 12.77 -2.84
C ILE A 111 -21.15 13.02 -4.22
N ASN A 112 -21.44 11.93 -4.95
CA ASN A 112 -22.00 12.02 -6.29
C ASN A 112 -22.94 10.83 -6.60
N PRO A 113 -24.26 11.04 -6.65
CA PRO A 113 -25.22 9.97 -6.93
C PRO A 113 -25.27 9.54 -8.40
N HIS A 114 -24.58 10.25 -9.30
CA HIS A 114 -24.55 9.94 -10.74
C HIS A 114 -23.48 8.93 -11.12
N VAL A 115 -22.60 8.57 -10.17
CA VAL A 115 -21.48 7.64 -10.41
C VAL A 115 -21.89 6.22 -10.05
N GLU A 116 -21.65 5.29 -10.95
CA GLU A 116 -21.79 3.86 -10.71
C GLU A 116 -20.63 3.35 -9.86
N ILE A 117 -20.93 2.67 -8.76
CA ILE A 117 -19.94 2.11 -7.85
C ILE A 117 -20.04 0.59 -7.83
N GLU A 118 -19.00 -0.06 -8.33
CA GLU A 118 -18.83 -1.50 -8.35
C GLU A 118 -17.84 -1.95 -7.27
N ARG A 119 -18.06 -3.15 -6.72
CA ARG A 119 -17.31 -3.65 -5.56
C ARG A 119 -16.78 -5.03 -5.88
N TYR A 120 -15.47 -5.21 -5.75
CA TYR A 120 -14.80 -6.50 -5.78
C TYR A 120 -14.26 -6.76 -4.38
N GLU A 121 -15.08 -7.41 -3.54
CA GLU A 121 -14.74 -7.75 -2.16
C GLU A 121 -13.81 -8.98 -2.14
N THR A 122 -12.60 -8.78 -2.64
CA THR A 122 -11.58 -9.82 -2.82
C THR A 122 -10.19 -9.23 -2.64
N ARG A 123 -9.24 -10.09 -2.27
CA ARG A 123 -7.82 -9.80 -2.42
C ARG A 123 -7.47 -9.95 -3.89
N LEU A 124 -6.76 -8.98 -4.46
CA LEU A 124 -6.24 -9.11 -5.81
C LEU A 124 -5.08 -10.13 -5.79
N THR A 125 -5.18 -11.17 -6.60
CA THR A 125 -4.20 -12.25 -6.74
C THR A 125 -3.94 -12.52 -8.22
N SER A 126 -2.90 -13.31 -8.51
CA SER A 126 -2.57 -13.70 -9.88
C SER A 126 -3.71 -14.46 -10.58
N ASP A 127 -4.56 -15.15 -9.82
CA ASP A 127 -5.70 -15.90 -10.36
C ASP A 127 -6.86 -15.00 -10.81
N ASN A 128 -7.02 -13.82 -10.22
CA ASN A 128 -8.20 -12.97 -10.46
C ASN A 128 -7.86 -11.61 -11.07
N ALA A 129 -6.59 -11.18 -11.07
CA ALA A 129 -6.22 -9.82 -11.46
C ALA A 129 -6.56 -9.50 -12.92
N LEU A 130 -6.29 -10.42 -13.84
CA LEU A 130 -6.61 -10.22 -15.27
C LEU A 130 -8.12 -10.15 -15.51
N ASP A 131 -8.92 -10.95 -14.80
CA ASP A 131 -10.37 -10.91 -14.92
C ASP A 131 -10.95 -9.59 -14.38
N VAL A 132 -10.46 -9.13 -13.22
CA VAL A 132 -10.94 -7.89 -12.59
C VAL A 132 -10.51 -6.65 -13.39
N ILE A 133 -9.25 -6.59 -13.83
CA ILE A 133 -8.74 -5.46 -14.64
C ILE A 133 -9.34 -5.49 -16.05
N GLY A 134 -9.52 -6.69 -16.62
CA GLY A 134 -10.09 -6.92 -17.94
C GLY A 134 -11.60 -6.66 -18.04
N ASP A 135 -12.28 -6.30 -16.95
CA ASP A 135 -13.71 -6.00 -16.91
C ASP A 135 -14.07 -4.60 -17.50
N GLY A 136 -13.34 -4.21 -18.56
CA GLY A 136 -13.62 -3.03 -19.38
C GLY A 136 -13.32 -1.69 -18.72
N TYR A 137 -12.31 -1.63 -17.83
CA TYR A 137 -11.87 -0.36 -17.25
C TYR A 137 -10.94 0.41 -18.18
N ASP A 138 -11.14 1.72 -18.29
CA ASP A 138 -10.26 2.59 -19.11
C ASP A 138 -8.92 2.87 -18.41
N LEU A 139 -8.89 2.72 -17.09
CA LEU A 139 -7.74 3.06 -16.26
C LEU A 139 -7.75 2.26 -14.94
N VAL A 140 -6.58 1.87 -14.47
CA VAL A 140 -6.37 1.40 -13.10
C VAL A 140 -5.66 2.48 -12.27
N ALA A 141 -6.03 2.61 -11.01
CA ALA A 141 -5.31 3.45 -10.06
C ALA A 141 -4.94 2.62 -8.82
N ASP A 142 -3.63 2.49 -8.60
CA ASP A 142 -3.05 1.68 -7.52
C ASP A 142 -3.00 2.47 -6.22
N GLY A 143 -3.91 2.17 -5.30
CA GLY A 143 -3.99 2.74 -3.96
C GLY A 143 -3.36 1.85 -2.87
N THR A 144 -2.53 0.87 -3.25
CA THR A 144 -1.98 -0.14 -2.34
C THR A 144 -0.65 0.26 -1.70
N ASP A 145 -0.35 -0.36 -0.56
CA ASP A 145 0.80 -0.02 0.28
C ASP A 145 1.82 -1.15 0.46
N ASN A 146 1.74 -2.20 -0.37
CA ASN A 146 2.66 -3.34 -0.33
C ASN A 146 3.27 -3.65 -1.71
N PHE A 147 4.48 -4.20 -1.72
CA PHE A 147 5.20 -4.51 -2.96
C PHE A 147 4.55 -5.61 -3.80
N PRO A 148 4.11 -6.77 -3.24
CA PRO A 148 3.50 -7.83 -4.03
C PRO A 148 2.34 -7.34 -4.90
N THR A 149 1.41 -6.57 -4.32
CA THR A 149 0.26 -6.06 -5.07
C THR A 149 0.66 -5.01 -6.10
N ARG A 150 1.68 -4.18 -5.85
CA ARG A 150 2.17 -3.19 -6.85
C ARG A 150 2.73 -3.86 -8.09
N TYR A 151 3.55 -4.91 -7.91
CA TYR A 151 4.07 -5.69 -9.04
C TYR A 151 2.95 -6.44 -9.77
N LEU A 152 2.03 -7.06 -9.02
CA LEU A 152 0.84 -7.72 -9.59
C LEU A 152 0.00 -6.76 -10.45
N VAL A 153 -0.38 -5.60 -9.89
CA VAL A 153 -1.20 -4.61 -10.59
C VAL A 153 -0.47 -4.10 -11.83
N ASN A 154 0.82 -3.80 -11.72
CA ASN A 154 1.62 -3.39 -12.87
C ASN A 154 1.58 -4.42 -14.00
N ASP A 155 1.93 -5.66 -13.70
CA ASP A 155 2.09 -6.70 -14.71
C ASP A 155 0.74 -7.02 -15.36
N ALA A 156 -0.33 -7.09 -14.55
CA ALA A 156 -1.68 -7.29 -15.05
C ALA A 156 -2.15 -6.11 -15.94
N CYS A 157 -1.81 -4.86 -15.58
CA CYS A 157 -2.10 -3.69 -16.40
C CYS A 157 -1.36 -3.71 -17.74
N VAL A 158 -0.08 -4.09 -17.76
CA VAL A 158 0.68 -4.25 -19.00
C VAL A 158 0.05 -5.33 -19.89
N MET A 159 -0.27 -6.49 -19.32
CA MET A 159 -0.87 -7.61 -20.06
C MET A 159 -2.27 -7.29 -20.59
N ALA A 160 -3.06 -6.51 -19.84
CA ALA A 160 -4.39 -6.07 -20.25
C ALA A 160 -4.38 -4.85 -21.20
N GLY A 161 -3.24 -4.16 -21.34
CA GLY A 161 -3.15 -2.92 -22.10
C GLY A 161 -3.91 -1.75 -21.45
N VAL A 162 -4.01 -1.72 -20.12
CA VAL A 162 -4.72 -0.69 -19.35
C VAL A 162 -3.70 0.15 -18.58
N PRO A 163 -3.69 1.50 -18.70
CA PRO A 163 -2.73 2.31 -17.96
C PRO A 163 -2.96 2.27 -16.44
N ASN A 164 -1.87 2.37 -15.68
CA ASN A 164 -1.86 2.35 -14.22
C ASN A 164 -1.39 3.68 -13.65
N VAL A 165 -2.26 4.38 -12.92
CA VAL A 165 -1.88 5.56 -12.11
C VAL A 165 -1.36 5.09 -10.76
N TYR A 166 -0.03 5.07 -10.66
CA TYR A 166 0.69 4.62 -9.48
C TYR A 166 0.78 5.70 -8.41
N GLY A 167 0.60 5.28 -7.16
CA GLY A 167 0.87 6.06 -5.96
C GLY A 167 1.61 5.22 -4.94
N SER A 168 2.57 5.83 -4.24
CA SER A 168 3.19 5.22 -3.06
C SER A 168 3.55 6.26 -2.03
N ILE A 169 3.65 5.81 -0.77
CA ILE A 169 4.01 6.65 0.36
C ILE A 169 4.93 5.86 1.29
N PHE A 170 5.86 6.57 1.91
CA PHE A 170 6.75 6.04 2.93
C PHE A 170 7.11 7.15 3.91
N ARG A 171 6.69 7.04 5.18
CA ARG A 171 6.90 8.05 6.22
C ARG A 171 6.40 9.45 5.84
N PHE A 172 7.28 10.28 5.28
CA PHE A 172 7.06 11.67 4.88
C PHE A 172 7.19 11.89 3.36
N GLU A 173 7.53 10.83 2.62
CA GLU A 173 7.82 10.88 1.19
C GLU A 173 6.71 10.19 0.38
N GLY A 174 6.36 10.78 -0.75
CA GLY A 174 5.36 10.25 -1.68
C GLY A 174 5.90 10.12 -3.09
N GLN A 175 5.32 9.22 -3.87
CA GLN A 175 5.61 9.08 -5.30
C GLN A 175 4.34 8.95 -6.13
N VAL A 176 4.33 9.54 -7.33
CA VAL A 176 3.25 9.42 -8.31
C VAL A 176 3.83 9.25 -9.71
N SER A 177 3.23 8.34 -10.50
CA SER A 177 3.55 8.18 -11.93
C SER A 177 2.35 7.62 -12.69
N VAL A 178 2.46 7.58 -14.02
CA VAL A 178 1.53 6.82 -14.87
C VAL A 178 2.36 5.78 -15.62
N PHE A 179 2.08 4.51 -15.39
CA PHE A 179 2.76 3.37 -15.98
C PHE A 179 1.84 2.63 -16.95
N ALA A 180 2.42 1.71 -17.72
CA ALA A 180 1.68 0.81 -18.62
C ALA A 180 0.81 1.54 -19.66
N THR A 181 1.16 2.77 -20.01
CA THR A 181 0.63 3.42 -21.21
C THR A 181 1.25 2.77 -22.45
N GLU A 182 0.56 2.84 -23.59
CA GLU A 182 0.96 2.23 -24.88
C GLU A 182 2.47 2.36 -25.20
N ASP A 183 3.02 3.57 -25.13
CA ASP A 183 4.43 3.86 -25.41
C ASP A 183 5.30 4.11 -24.16
N GLY A 184 4.76 3.88 -22.96
CA GLY A 184 5.39 4.26 -21.69
C GLY A 184 6.18 3.14 -21.01
N PRO A 185 7.00 3.48 -20.00
CA PRO A 185 7.56 2.47 -19.11
C PRO A 185 6.46 1.81 -18.27
N CYS A 186 6.70 0.57 -17.83
CA CYS A 186 5.95 -0.03 -16.74
C CYS A 186 6.69 0.18 -15.40
N TYR A 187 6.07 -0.18 -14.28
CA TYR A 187 6.68 -0.12 -12.95
C TYR A 187 8.02 -0.85 -12.89
N ARG A 188 8.13 -2.03 -13.53
CA ARG A 188 9.38 -2.81 -13.61
C ARG A 188 10.52 -2.11 -14.35
N CYS A 189 10.21 -1.16 -15.24
CA CYS A 189 11.24 -0.33 -15.87
C CYS A 189 11.88 0.65 -14.88
N ALA A 190 11.14 1.06 -13.84
CA ALA A 190 11.64 1.91 -12.77
C ALA A 190 12.26 1.10 -11.62
N TYR A 191 11.66 -0.04 -11.30
CA TYR A 191 12.02 -0.92 -10.18
C TYR A 191 12.01 -2.38 -10.66
N GLU A 192 13.16 -2.87 -11.10
CA GLU A 192 13.26 -4.20 -11.71
C GLU A 192 12.98 -5.34 -10.72
N GLU A 193 13.58 -5.25 -9.53
CA GLU A 193 13.45 -6.21 -8.45
C GLU A 193 12.87 -5.56 -7.18
N PRO A 194 12.07 -6.30 -6.39
CA PRO A 194 11.59 -5.82 -5.11
C PRO A 194 12.76 -5.61 -4.15
N PRO A 195 12.65 -4.68 -3.20
CA PRO A 195 13.66 -4.56 -2.16
C PRO A 195 13.74 -5.85 -1.31
N PRO A 196 14.90 -6.18 -0.73
CA PRO A 196 15.05 -7.35 0.13
C PRO A 196 14.01 -7.40 1.27
N PRO A 197 13.54 -8.60 1.66
CA PRO A 197 12.52 -8.75 2.69
C PRO A 197 12.83 -8.02 4.00
N GLY A 198 11.89 -7.16 4.41
CA GLY A 198 11.97 -6.38 5.64
C GLY A 198 13.05 -5.28 5.66
N LEU A 199 13.57 -4.86 4.50
CA LEU A 199 14.38 -3.63 4.37
C LEU A 199 13.49 -2.38 4.41
N VAL A 200 12.35 -2.44 3.71
CA VAL A 200 11.38 -1.34 3.62
C VAL A 200 10.11 -1.76 4.35
N PRO A 201 9.79 -1.15 5.51
CA PRO A 201 8.60 -1.50 6.26
C PRO A 201 7.33 -1.01 5.53
N SER A 202 6.21 -1.69 5.78
CA SER A 202 4.90 -1.24 5.29
C SER A 202 4.47 0.10 5.92
N CYS A 203 3.41 0.72 5.38
CA CYS A 203 2.82 1.91 6.03
C CYS A 203 2.38 1.63 7.45
N ALA A 204 1.82 0.43 7.68
CA ALA A 204 1.46 -0.02 9.01
C ALA A 204 2.70 -0.03 9.90
N GLU A 205 3.81 -0.65 9.50
CA GLU A 205 5.01 -0.84 10.30
C GLU A 205 5.90 0.40 10.48
N GLY A 206 6.15 1.13 9.39
CA GLY A 206 7.09 2.24 9.34
C GLY A 206 6.51 3.59 9.79
N GLY A 207 5.19 3.64 9.96
CA GLY A 207 4.44 4.87 10.22
C GLY A 207 4.32 5.74 8.97
N VAL A 208 3.27 6.55 8.92
CA VAL A 208 3.01 7.48 7.82
C VAL A 208 2.35 8.75 8.33
N LEU A 209 2.82 9.89 7.86
CA LEU A 209 2.17 11.18 8.14
C LEU A 209 0.77 11.17 7.51
N GLY A 210 -0.30 11.25 8.32
CA GLY A 210 -1.67 11.01 7.86
C GLY A 210 -2.14 11.84 6.66
N VAL A 211 -1.63 13.07 6.50
CA VAL A 211 -1.97 13.95 5.36
C VAL A 211 -1.29 13.55 4.05
N LEU A 212 -0.16 12.85 4.10
CA LEU A 212 0.62 12.45 2.93
C LEU A 212 -0.18 11.61 1.92
N PRO A 213 -0.90 10.54 2.32
CA PRO A 213 -1.79 9.84 1.41
C PRO A 213 -2.86 10.75 0.79
N GLY A 214 -3.34 11.75 1.54
CA GLY A 214 -4.22 12.81 1.04
C GLY A 214 -3.63 13.55 -0.16
N LEU A 215 -2.36 13.96 -0.06
CA LEU A 215 -1.63 14.65 -1.12
C LEU A 215 -1.42 13.75 -2.33
N VAL A 216 -0.86 12.55 -2.11
CA VAL A 216 -0.50 11.61 -3.18
C VAL A 216 -1.74 11.09 -3.90
N GLY A 217 -2.79 10.69 -3.18
CA GLY A 217 -4.03 10.22 -3.81
C GLY A 217 -4.80 11.32 -4.56
N SER A 218 -4.69 12.58 -4.14
CA SER A 218 -5.22 13.72 -4.93
C SER A 218 -4.42 13.95 -6.22
N MET A 219 -3.11 13.73 -6.18
CA MET A 219 -2.27 13.76 -7.38
C MET A 219 -2.57 12.58 -8.30
N GLN A 220 -2.81 11.38 -7.77
CA GLN A 220 -3.29 10.24 -8.56
C GLN A 220 -4.62 10.58 -9.25
N ALA A 221 -5.59 11.16 -8.53
CA ALA A 221 -6.87 11.58 -9.15
C ALA A 221 -6.66 12.61 -10.27
N THR A 222 -5.70 13.52 -10.08
CA THR A 222 -5.34 14.52 -11.10
C THR A 222 -4.76 13.85 -12.35
N GLU A 223 -3.83 12.90 -12.19
CA GLU A 223 -3.26 12.17 -13.32
C GLU A 223 -4.31 11.30 -14.03
N ALA A 224 -5.18 10.63 -13.28
CA ALA A 224 -6.29 9.86 -13.85
C ALA A 224 -7.19 10.73 -14.72
N ILE A 225 -7.62 11.90 -14.23
CA ILE A 225 -8.44 12.84 -15.02
C ILE A 225 -7.69 13.29 -16.28
N LYS A 226 -6.40 13.63 -16.18
CA LYS A 226 -5.61 14.04 -17.36
C LYS A 226 -5.51 12.92 -18.40
N VAL A 227 -5.29 11.68 -17.97
CA VAL A 227 -5.20 10.52 -18.86
C VAL A 227 -6.54 10.28 -19.56
N LEU A 228 -7.65 10.22 -18.82
CA LEU A 228 -8.98 10.00 -19.38
C LEU A 228 -9.41 11.08 -20.37
N LEU A 229 -9.03 12.34 -20.11
CA LEU A 229 -9.35 13.47 -20.97
C LEU A 229 -8.37 13.68 -22.12
N GLY A 230 -7.20 13.03 -22.09
CA GLY A 230 -6.11 13.30 -23.05
C GLY A 230 -5.58 14.74 -22.99
N ILE A 231 -5.54 15.35 -21.80
CA ILE A 231 -5.13 16.76 -21.62
C ILE A 231 -3.85 16.93 -20.80
N GLY A 232 -3.20 18.07 -21.01
CA GLY A 232 -1.95 18.41 -20.34
C GLY A 232 -0.84 17.42 -20.68
N GLU A 233 0.06 17.20 -19.73
CA GLU A 233 1.11 16.18 -19.83
C GLU A 233 0.97 15.22 -18.64
N PRO A 234 0.43 14.01 -18.82
CA PRO A 234 0.42 12.97 -17.80
C PRO A 234 1.84 12.60 -17.33
N LEU A 235 1.99 12.05 -16.13
CA LEU A 235 3.27 11.59 -15.59
C LEU A 235 3.79 10.29 -16.25
N ALA A 236 3.33 9.94 -17.45
CA ALA A 236 3.91 8.86 -18.24
C ALA A 236 5.40 9.16 -18.53
N GLY A 237 6.28 8.19 -18.24
CA GLY A 237 7.73 8.37 -18.36
C GLY A 237 8.37 9.30 -17.31
N ARG A 238 7.63 9.67 -16.26
CA ARG A 238 8.09 10.58 -15.21
C ARG A 238 7.66 10.08 -13.83
N LEU A 239 8.57 10.14 -12.86
CA LEU A 239 8.28 9.83 -11.46
C LEU A 239 8.31 11.13 -10.66
N LEU A 240 7.17 11.57 -10.17
CA LEU A 240 7.07 12.70 -9.25
C LEU A 240 7.38 12.20 -7.84
N LEU A 241 8.38 12.80 -7.20
CA LEU A 241 8.73 12.61 -5.80
C LEU A 241 8.27 13.83 -5.00
N LEU A 242 7.65 13.56 -3.86
CA LEU A 242 7.19 14.53 -2.87
C LEU A 242 7.94 14.30 -1.57
N ASP A 243 8.51 15.35 -0.99
CA ASP A 243 9.01 15.38 0.39
C ASP A 243 8.18 16.40 1.18
N THR A 244 7.45 15.92 2.20
CA THR A 244 6.58 16.78 3.01
C THR A 244 7.31 17.54 4.11
N LEU A 245 8.52 17.12 4.52
CA LEU A 245 9.32 17.84 5.50
C LEU A 245 9.94 19.09 4.89
N GLU A 246 10.42 18.99 3.65
CA GLU A 246 11.02 20.10 2.92
C GLU A 246 10.04 20.87 2.04
N ALA A 247 8.79 20.39 1.93
CA ALA A 247 7.80 20.82 0.94
C ALA A 247 8.37 20.77 -0.50
N GLY A 248 9.18 19.75 -0.77
CA GLY A 248 9.93 19.58 -2.01
C GLY A 248 9.18 18.73 -3.03
N PHE A 249 9.26 19.14 -4.30
CA PHE A 249 8.81 18.35 -5.44
C PHE A 249 9.98 18.13 -6.39
N ARG A 250 10.23 16.88 -6.76
CA ARG A 250 11.27 16.52 -7.73
C ARG A 250 10.72 15.53 -8.74
N THR A 251 10.90 15.82 -10.02
CA THR A 251 10.53 14.90 -11.08
C THR A 251 11.76 14.20 -11.63
N LEU A 252 11.73 12.87 -11.66
CA LEU A 252 12.72 12.04 -12.33
C LEU A 252 12.16 11.53 -13.66
N ARG A 253 13.02 11.33 -14.66
CA ARG A 253 12.65 10.67 -15.92
C ARG A 253 12.79 9.17 -15.74
N VAL A 254 11.80 8.43 -16.21
CA VAL A 254 11.81 6.97 -16.27
C VAL A 254 11.77 6.57 -17.74
N GLU A 255 12.73 5.78 -18.18
CA GLU A 255 12.81 5.30 -19.55
C GLU A 255 12.29 3.85 -19.63
N LYS A 256 11.65 3.51 -20.73
CA LYS A 256 11.24 2.12 -20.99
C LYS A 256 12.51 1.27 -21.13
N ASN A 257 12.62 0.23 -20.31
CA ASN A 257 13.70 -0.74 -20.43
C ASN A 257 13.43 -1.64 -21.66
N PRO A 258 14.30 -1.66 -22.68
CA PRO A 258 14.12 -2.53 -23.85
C PRO A 258 14.14 -4.03 -23.50
N ASP A 259 14.79 -4.39 -22.40
CA ASP A 259 14.92 -5.76 -21.90
C ASP A 259 13.95 -6.01 -20.71
N CYS A 260 12.92 -5.18 -20.55
CA CYS A 260 11.94 -5.36 -19.47
C CYS A 260 11.26 -6.75 -19.58
N PRO A 261 11.19 -7.55 -18.50
CA PRO A 261 10.64 -8.90 -18.58
C PRO A 261 9.14 -8.94 -18.92
N VAL A 262 8.42 -7.82 -18.80
CA VAL A 262 6.96 -7.77 -18.95
C VAL A 262 6.48 -6.85 -20.08
N CYS A 263 7.15 -5.72 -20.34
CA CYS A 263 6.68 -4.73 -21.32
C CYS A 263 7.63 -4.47 -22.51
N SER A 264 8.70 -5.26 -22.64
CA SER A 264 9.55 -5.26 -23.84
C SER A 264 8.79 -5.76 -25.06
N ASP A 265 9.41 -5.65 -26.24
CA ASP A 265 8.83 -6.17 -27.49
C ASP A 265 8.84 -7.71 -27.56
N ASP A 266 9.65 -8.37 -26.72
CA ASP A 266 9.74 -9.83 -26.57
C ASP A 266 9.79 -10.20 -25.06
N PRO A 267 8.65 -10.13 -24.35
CA PRO A 267 8.61 -10.27 -22.90
C PRO A 267 8.89 -11.72 -22.46
N GLU A 268 9.80 -11.89 -21.50
CA GLU A 268 10.10 -13.19 -20.89
C GLU A 268 8.95 -13.70 -20.01
N GLN A 269 8.21 -12.80 -19.37
CA GLN A 269 7.07 -13.10 -18.50
C GLN A 269 5.76 -12.77 -19.21
N THR A 270 5.04 -13.81 -19.65
CA THR A 270 3.75 -13.69 -20.35
C THR A 270 2.54 -14.00 -19.47
N GLU A 271 2.76 -14.43 -18.23
CA GLU A 271 1.72 -14.80 -17.27
C GLU A 271 2.00 -14.15 -15.90
N LEU A 272 0.97 -14.03 -15.07
CA LEU A 272 1.13 -13.57 -13.70
C LEU A 272 1.79 -14.66 -12.85
N ILE A 273 2.71 -14.26 -11.97
CA ILE A 273 3.50 -15.16 -11.13
C ILE A 273 3.05 -15.08 -9.67
N ASP A 274 3.64 -15.88 -8.77
CA ASP A 274 3.47 -15.69 -7.32
C ASP A 274 4.28 -14.46 -6.86
N TYR A 275 3.60 -13.33 -6.65
CA TYR A 275 4.22 -12.08 -6.25
C TYR A 275 4.63 -12.03 -4.78
N GLU A 276 4.05 -12.88 -3.92
CA GLU A 276 4.49 -13.02 -2.54
C GLU A 276 5.83 -13.73 -2.51
N ALA A 277 5.95 -14.87 -3.20
CA ALA A 277 7.21 -15.58 -3.36
C ALA A 277 8.28 -14.72 -4.07
N PHE A 278 7.89 -13.96 -5.10
CA PHE A 278 8.79 -13.02 -5.79
C PHE A 278 9.34 -11.94 -4.85
N CYS A 279 8.54 -11.48 -3.89
CA CYS A 279 8.97 -10.53 -2.86
C CYS A 279 9.63 -11.20 -1.65
N GLY A 280 9.87 -12.52 -1.69
CA GLY A 280 10.47 -13.29 -0.60
C GLY A 280 9.58 -13.43 0.65
N LEU A 281 8.26 -13.35 0.48
CA LEU A 281 7.26 -13.59 1.53
C LEU A 281 6.76 -15.05 1.46
N PRO A 282 6.29 -15.64 2.57
CA PRO A 282 5.63 -16.94 2.54
C PRO A 282 4.38 -16.88 1.65
N SER A 283 4.21 -17.84 0.74
CA SER A 283 3.04 -17.90 -0.16
C SER A 283 1.74 -18.12 0.62
N ALA A 284 0.69 -17.36 0.31
CA ALA A 284 -0.63 -17.43 0.97
C ALA A 284 -1.32 -18.80 0.89
N ASP A 285 -0.91 -19.68 -0.03
CA ASP A 285 -1.43 -21.05 -0.13
C ASP A 285 -1.01 -21.97 1.04
N SER A 286 -0.14 -21.52 1.94
CA SER A 286 0.20 -22.26 3.16
C SER A 286 -0.90 -22.28 4.22
N ASP A 287 -1.95 -21.45 4.10
CA ASP A 287 -2.96 -21.28 5.16
C ASP A 287 -4.23 -22.13 5.00
N SER A 288 -4.27 -23.07 4.04
CA SER A 288 -5.44 -23.94 3.83
C SER A 288 -5.35 -25.32 4.51
N THR A 289 -4.77 -25.43 5.70
CA THR A 289 -5.13 -26.56 6.60
C THR A 289 -5.10 -26.15 8.07
N ASN A 290 -6.26 -26.26 8.72
CA ASN A 290 -6.38 -26.50 10.15
C ASN A 290 -5.59 -27.78 10.49
N GLY A 291 -4.32 -27.60 10.83
CA GLY A 291 -3.41 -28.66 11.18
C GLY A 291 -2.06 -28.02 11.45
N ARG A 292 -1.60 -28.11 12.70
CA ARG A 292 -0.24 -27.77 13.12
C ARG A 292 0.75 -28.26 12.06
N ALA A 293 1.22 -27.37 11.20
CA ALA A 293 2.25 -27.67 10.24
C ALA A 293 3.58 -27.57 10.99
N MET A 294 4.06 -28.73 11.45
CA MET A 294 5.49 -28.88 11.73
C MET A 294 6.22 -28.76 10.39
N SER A 295 6.81 -27.59 10.15
CA SER A 295 7.91 -27.49 9.19
C SER A 295 9.15 -28.05 9.87
N ASP A 296 9.60 -29.21 9.40
CA ASP A 296 10.91 -29.79 9.73
C ASP A 296 12.02 -29.00 9.01
N SER A 297 12.14 -27.70 9.31
CA SER A 297 13.35 -26.92 9.11
C SER A 297 13.84 -26.47 10.47
N ASN A 298 14.99 -27.01 10.88
CA ASN A 298 15.62 -26.80 12.19
C ASN A 298 16.21 -25.37 12.38
N ASP A 299 15.67 -24.38 11.67
CA ASP A 299 16.11 -22.98 11.59
C ASP A 299 14.97 -22.00 11.96
N ALA A 300 13.94 -22.44 12.67
CA ALA A 300 12.96 -21.51 13.24
C ALA A 300 13.61 -20.71 14.38
N VAL A 301 13.55 -19.38 14.30
CA VAL A 301 13.97 -18.49 15.39
C VAL A 301 13.22 -18.89 16.65
N PRO A 302 13.90 -19.20 17.77
CA PRO A 302 13.21 -19.58 19.00
C PRO A 302 12.26 -18.47 19.47
N GLU A 303 11.02 -18.84 19.78
CA GLU A 303 9.98 -17.90 20.20
C GLU A 303 9.49 -18.17 21.63
N ILE A 304 8.88 -17.15 22.22
CA ILE A 304 8.12 -17.23 23.46
C ILE A 304 6.80 -16.47 23.29
N THR A 305 5.71 -17.07 23.74
CA THR A 305 4.37 -16.43 23.68
C THR A 305 4.30 -15.26 24.67
N VAL A 306 3.39 -14.31 24.42
CA VAL A 306 3.16 -13.20 25.35
C VAL A 306 2.63 -13.69 26.71
N GLN A 307 1.90 -14.81 26.75
CA GLN A 307 1.42 -15.44 27.97
C GLN A 307 2.54 -16.06 28.78
N ASP A 308 3.43 -16.82 28.13
CA ASP A 308 4.55 -17.48 28.81
C ASP A 308 5.54 -16.45 29.36
N TYR A 309 5.82 -15.39 28.58
CA TYR A 309 6.62 -14.27 29.06
C TYR A 309 5.93 -13.56 30.25
N ASN A 310 4.63 -13.23 30.14
CA ASN A 310 3.90 -12.57 31.22
C ASN A 310 3.84 -13.41 32.51
N ALA A 311 3.73 -14.74 32.39
CA ALA A 311 3.70 -15.65 33.54
C ALA A 311 5.03 -15.66 34.32
N ARG A 312 6.15 -15.40 33.64
CA ARG A 312 7.49 -15.35 34.25
C ARG A 312 7.91 -13.95 34.66
N ARG A 313 7.31 -12.91 34.05
CA ARG A 313 7.60 -11.51 34.36
C ARG A 313 7.32 -11.22 35.85
N GLY A 314 8.33 -10.72 36.56
CA GLY A 314 8.24 -10.40 37.99
C GLY A 314 8.51 -11.58 38.94
N THR A 315 8.95 -12.72 38.41
CA THR A 315 9.51 -13.83 39.20
C THR A 315 11.05 -13.74 39.27
N ASP A 316 11.69 -14.52 40.14
CA ASP A 316 13.15 -14.60 40.22
C ASP A 316 13.80 -15.20 38.95
N ASP A 317 13.01 -15.83 38.07
CA ASP A 317 13.41 -16.44 36.79
C ASP A 317 12.89 -15.62 35.58
N ALA A 318 12.62 -14.32 35.81
CA ALA A 318 12.17 -13.41 34.75
C ALA A 318 13.30 -13.21 33.71
N PRO A 319 13.04 -13.46 32.42
CA PRO A 319 14.04 -13.22 31.40
C PRO A 319 14.29 -11.71 31.21
N PHE A 320 15.49 -11.37 30.76
CA PHE A 320 15.84 -10.00 30.40
C PHE A 320 15.05 -9.58 29.16
N LEU A 321 14.29 -8.50 29.26
CA LEU A 321 13.47 -8.01 28.16
C LEU A 321 14.24 -6.94 27.38
N LEU A 322 14.55 -7.22 26.11
CA LEU A 322 15.19 -6.31 25.18
C LEU A 322 14.16 -5.73 24.20
N ASP A 323 14.04 -4.42 24.18
CA ASP A 323 13.24 -3.67 23.25
C ASP A 323 14.10 -3.18 22.08
N VAL A 324 13.82 -3.69 20.87
CA VAL A 324 14.59 -3.33 19.66
C VAL A 324 13.90 -2.30 18.76
N ARG A 325 12.89 -1.61 19.30
CA ARG A 325 12.15 -0.55 18.61
C ARG A 325 12.94 0.76 18.59
N LYS A 326 12.39 1.79 17.95
CA LYS A 326 12.96 3.13 17.97
C LYS A 326 12.61 3.89 19.26
N PRO A 327 13.42 4.88 19.69
CA PRO A 327 13.14 5.66 20.91
C PRO A 327 11.73 6.27 20.95
N HIS A 328 11.23 6.80 19.84
CA HIS A 328 9.88 7.36 19.78
C HIS A 328 8.77 6.30 19.93
N GLU A 329 9.01 5.05 19.53
CA GLU A 329 8.06 3.95 19.76
C GLU A 329 8.05 3.52 21.24
N TYR A 330 9.20 3.57 21.90
CA TYR A 330 9.37 3.29 23.32
C TYR A 330 8.69 4.35 24.20
N GLU A 331 8.69 5.61 23.76
CA GLU A 331 7.96 6.70 24.42
C GLU A 331 6.43 6.53 24.36
N ILE A 332 5.90 5.89 23.31
CA ILE A 332 4.45 5.64 23.17
C ILE A 332 3.98 4.59 24.17
N THR A 333 4.71 3.48 24.27
CA THR A 333 4.43 2.39 25.20
C THR A 333 5.70 1.63 25.52
N ASN A 334 5.82 1.15 26.75
CA ASN A 334 7.00 0.47 27.25
C ASN A 334 6.58 -0.73 28.09
N LEU A 335 7.02 -1.92 27.69
CA LEU A 335 6.78 -3.17 28.41
C LEU A 335 7.75 -3.39 29.59
N GLY A 336 8.61 -2.42 29.89
CA GLY A 336 9.61 -2.43 30.95
C GLY A 336 10.97 -2.98 30.52
N GLY A 337 11.21 -3.14 29.21
CA GLY A 337 12.47 -3.65 28.66
C GLY A 337 13.54 -2.56 28.47
N GLU A 338 14.78 -2.98 28.32
CA GLU A 338 15.89 -2.10 27.96
C GLU A 338 15.86 -1.79 26.46
N LEU A 339 16.04 -0.52 26.09
CA LEU A 339 15.94 -0.06 24.70
C LEU A 339 17.30 -0.09 23.99
N ILE A 340 17.44 -0.97 23.00
CA ILE A 340 18.54 -0.94 22.03
C ILE A 340 17.95 -1.11 20.63
N PRO A 341 17.78 -0.02 19.85
CA PRO A 341 17.22 -0.09 18.50
C PRO A 341 17.93 -1.13 17.63
N VAL A 342 17.16 -1.89 16.84
CA VAL A 342 17.68 -3.02 16.06
C VAL A 342 18.87 -2.68 15.15
N ASP A 343 18.94 -1.46 14.64
CA ASP A 343 20.02 -0.96 13.78
C ASP A 343 21.26 -0.49 14.56
N GLU A 344 21.13 -0.21 15.85
CA GLU A 344 22.25 0.09 16.75
C GLU A 344 22.76 -1.17 17.45
N LEU A 345 21.95 -2.23 17.49
CA LEU A 345 22.24 -3.48 18.19
C LEU A 345 23.61 -4.09 17.85
N PRO A 346 24.06 -4.17 16.57
CA PRO A 346 25.36 -4.75 16.25
C PRO A 346 26.55 -4.05 16.91
N ASP A 347 26.44 -2.74 17.10
CA ASP A 347 27.50 -1.88 17.67
C ASP A 347 27.40 -1.75 19.19
N ARG A 348 26.28 -2.15 19.78
CA ARG A 348 25.96 -2.04 21.22
C ARG A 348 25.87 -3.39 21.93
N LEU A 349 26.39 -4.46 21.32
CA LEU A 349 26.37 -5.80 21.92
C LEU A 349 27.10 -5.88 23.26
N ASP A 350 28.12 -5.04 23.48
CA ASP A 350 28.86 -5.01 24.75
C ASP A 350 27.97 -4.64 25.94
N GLU A 351 26.88 -3.88 25.72
CA GLU A 351 25.91 -3.54 26.76
C GLU A 351 25.12 -4.78 27.24
N LEU A 352 24.98 -5.78 26.38
CA LEU A 352 24.27 -7.02 26.67
C LEU A 352 25.17 -8.10 27.29
N GLU A 353 26.48 -7.91 27.33
CA GLU A 353 27.42 -8.90 27.85
C GLU A 353 27.17 -9.22 29.33
N ALA A 354 26.59 -8.28 30.09
CA ALA A 354 26.14 -8.52 31.47
C ALA A 354 25.00 -9.54 31.58
N HIS A 355 24.22 -9.73 30.51
CA HIS A 355 23.07 -10.63 30.42
C HIS A 355 23.36 -11.90 29.62
N LYS A 356 24.64 -12.21 29.36
CA LYS A 356 25.03 -13.34 28.51
C LYS A 356 24.60 -14.71 29.02
N ASP A 357 24.52 -14.85 30.34
CA ASP A 357 24.08 -16.08 31.02
C ASP A 357 22.58 -16.07 31.36
N GLU A 358 21.86 -15.00 31.00
CA GLU A 358 20.42 -14.85 31.18
C GLU A 358 19.68 -15.17 29.88
N GLU A 359 18.43 -15.64 29.99
CA GLU A 359 17.55 -15.74 28.83
C GLU A 359 17.10 -14.33 28.42
N ILE A 360 17.36 -13.94 27.17
CA ILE A 360 16.96 -12.65 26.61
C ILE A 360 15.68 -12.83 25.79
N VAL A 361 14.61 -12.15 26.16
CA VAL A 361 13.41 -12.04 25.34
C VAL A 361 13.46 -10.74 24.57
N VAL A 362 13.47 -10.82 23.24
CA VAL A 362 13.55 -9.68 22.35
C VAL A 362 12.18 -9.36 21.81
N HIS A 363 11.74 -8.12 21.91
CA HIS A 363 10.46 -7.71 21.35
C HIS A 363 10.59 -6.48 20.47
N CYS A 364 9.68 -6.40 19.51
CA CYS A 364 9.44 -5.20 18.74
C CYS A 364 7.93 -4.92 18.67
N ARG A 365 7.47 -4.21 17.65
CA ARG A 365 6.05 -3.88 17.48
C ARG A 365 5.18 -5.11 17.15
N THR A 366 5.60 -5.93 16.19
CA THR A 366 4.83 -7.06 15.62
C THR A 366 5.58 -8.40 15.57
N GLY A 367 6.82 -8.46 16.07
CA GLY A 367 7.65 -9.69 16.07
C GLY A 367 8.71 -9.76 14.96
N GLY A 368 8.55 -9.05 13.84
CA GLY A 368 9.48 -9.18 12.69
C GLY A 368 10.90 -8.65 12.93
N ARG A 369 11.04 -7.44 13.50
CA ARG A 369 12.37 -6.87 13.82
C ARG A 369 13.08 -7.62 14.95
N SER A 370 12.30 -8.11 15.92
CA SER A 370 12.81 -8.87 17.05
C SER A 370 13.26 -10.28 16.65
N ALA A 371 12.65 -10.90 15.63
CA ALA A 371 13.16 -12.14 15.05
C ALA A 371 14.58 -11.96 14.47
N LYS A 372 14.79 -10.93 13.64
CA LYS A 372 16.12 -10.60 13.08
C LYS A 372 17.16 -10.29 14.17
N ALA A 373 16.76 -9.53 15.20
CA ALA A 373 17.61 -9.24 16.34
C ALA A 373 17.96 -10.51 17.14
N THR A 374 17.00 -11.43 17.30
CA THR A 374 17.19 -12.72 17.99
C THR A 374 18.20 -13.58 17.24
N GLU A 375 18.11 -13.67 15.91
CA GLU A 375 19.10 -14.39 15.09
C GLU A 375 20.52 -13.82 15.29
N LEU A 376 20.67 -12.50 15.22
CA LEU A 376 21.95 -11.82 15.44
C LEU A 376 22.52 -12.15 16.82
N LEU A 377 21.71 -12.05 17.88
CA LEU A 377 22.13 -12.33 19.25
C LEU A 377 22.55 -13.80 19.42
N ARG A 378 21.76 -14.75 18.91
CA ARG A 378 22.10 -16.18 18.97
C ARG A 378 23.38 -16.49 18.20
N ALA A 379 23.60 -15.86 17.03
CA ALA A 379 24.84 -16.00 16.28
C ALA A 379 26.08 -15.46 17.03
N ARG A 380 25.88 -14.59 18.02
CA ARG A 380 26.94 -14.05 18.91
C ARG A 380 27.01 -14.76 20.26
N GLY A 381 26.23 -15.84 20.46
CA GLY A 381 26.30 -16.71 21.63
C GLY A 381 25.39 -16.32 22.79
N PHE A 382 24.43 -15.43 22.58
CA PHE A 382 23.39 -15.10 23.57
C PHE A 382 22.23 -16.11 23.51
N ASP A 383 21.60 -16.43 24.64
CA ASP A 383 20.35 -17.20 24.64
C ASP A 383 19.15 -16.26 24.46
N ALA A 384 18.82 -15.96 23.20
CA ALA A 384 17.74 -15.04 22.86
C ALA A 384 16.50 -15.75 22.29
N LYS A 385 15.30 -15.25 22.63
CA LYS A 385 14.00 -15.66 22.07
C LYS A 385 13.21 -14.46 21.57
N ASN A 386 12.50 -14.63 20.46
CA ASN A 386 11.59 -13.63 19.93
C ASN A 386 10.26 -13.65 20.71
N LEU A 387 9.77 -12.49 21.16
CA LEU A 387 8.43 -12.37 21.72
C LEU A 387 7.40 -12.39 20.58
N GLU A 388 6.62 -13.48 20.50
CA GLU A 388 5.66 -13.72 19.43
C GLU A 388 4.63 -12.58 19.35
N GLY A 389 4.43 -12.03 18.15
CA GLY A 389 3.50 -10.91 17.89
C GLY A 389 3.84 -9.56 18.55
N GLY A 390 4.91 -9.49 19.35
CA GLY A 390 5.43 -8.27 19.96
C GLY A 390 4.42 -7.48 20.82
N VAL A 391 4.49 -6.15 20.76
CA VAL A 391 3.59 -5.25 21.52
C VAL A 391 2.13 -5.41 21.08
N HIS A 392 1.86 -5.74 19.82
CA HIS A 392 0.49 -5.92 19.34
C HIS A 392 -0.19 -7.13 19.99
N ALA A 393 0.48 -8.29 20.02
CA ALA A 393 -0.03 -9.46 20.73
C ALA A 393 -0.14 -9.21 22.24
N TRP A 394 0.82 -8.48 22.84
CA TRP A 394 0.72 -8.10 24.25
C TRP A 394 -0.54 -7.26 24.54
N SER A 395 -0.86 -6.30 23.66
CA SER A 395 -2.06 -5.49 23.75
C SER A 395 -3.34 -6.33 23.63
N ASP A 396 -3.38 -7.27 22.68
CA ASP A 396 -4.56 -8.11 22.48
C ASP A 396 -4.82 -9.09 23.61
N GLU A 397 -3.76 -9.70 24.15
CA GLU A 397 -3.88 -10.93 24.92
C GLU A 397 -3.56 -10.74 26.40
N ILE A 398 -2.76 -9.74 26.75
CA ILE A 398 -2.28 -9.52 28.13
C ILE A 398 -2.84 -8.24 28.74
N ASP A 399 -2.67 -7.11 28.05
CA ASP A 399 -3.07 -5.81 28.56
C ASP A 399 -3.66 -4.90 27.46
N PRO A 400 -4.99 -4.92 27.28
CA PRO A 400 -5.69 -4.07 26.31
C PRO A 400 -5.55 -2.56 26.55
N SER A 401 -5.01 -2.14 27.70
CA SER A 401 -4.70 -0.73 27.93
C SER A 401 -3.42 -0.27 27.24
N VAL A 402 -2.55 -1.21 26.83
CA VAL A 402 -1.37 -0.93 26.04
C VAL A 402 -1.80 -0.51 24.63
N PRO A 403 -1.48 0.71 24.18
CA PRO A 403 -1.89 1.19 22.86
C PRO A 403 -1.23 0.38 21.74
N LYS A 404 -2.04 -0.07 20.77
CA LYS A 404 -1.52 -0.42 19.45
C LYS A 404 -1.34 0.86 18.66
N TYR A 405 -0.09 1.17 18.38
CA TYR A 405 0.29 2.23 17.45
C TYR A 405 0.73 1.61 16.13
#